data_AF-A0A327MS45-F1
#
_entry.id   AF-A0A327MS45-F1
#
_cell.length_a   1.000
_cell.length_b   1.000
_cell.length_c   1.000
_cell.angle_alpha   90.00
_cell.angle_beta   90.00
_cell.angle_gamma   90.00
#
_symmetry.space_group_name_H-M   'P 1'
#
loop_
_entity.id
_entity.type
_entity.pdbx_description
1 polymer ?
#
loop_
_entity_poly.entity_id
_entity_poly.type
_entity_poly.pdbx_seq_one_letter_code
_entity_poly.pdbx_strand_id
1 'polypeptide(L)'
;MREVFQDWWGFLQEDIKMKMISMWCGSVLFGAASLCLPVYATAPDYSHLIFLVKHGVSSFDNQENASGSHQSLKTLKLLVPNMRALVPSSMAGTSAERQALQRHRLDRYFIVDTHTLTEKQAEKLMGQLKQNPLVEWAEFEPRADGMEMDNGSPIVDVVQKNIPDYTGQQNYLQGPTAVRPYKIGGVNAVQAWKVAGGKGQEVRVVSSEAYHWSYDHVDLPKPYLEINDNATVGAHDTSSVGTIASQENGFGTTGIAPFAKLGFAQWNLARLVKLAEQLHAGDVVQIGVQYRYSPVDDEMDCADTCYVPVEFYLPARDTITYMTEEKGVHVVMAAANGNVNLDHPYLKKYFDRNLFDSGAIYAGAVDPKTGLRASFSDYGSRVDLFSWGWNVTTTSWTESNPTTAYVHTYSGTSSANPIIAGVLASLQGVARANGLGNIPPKVLRELLVETGYPQINGNRTEIGVQPDLDAAIKKMLADGADKPPTGRLALPEEVASGETFSAHVYAESPTNKPLTYRWTATGFVPPTGNTESMSFRAPTVTTDTRGTLSVDVSDGTHTINLAEPITIKAPAGGGECRDIPAWDAGKVYAVYAEEVAYKGKKYKQNFYNLNKQPDLHSAEFGKEWKLGVDCP
;
A
#
# COMPACT_ATOMS: atom_id res chain seq x y z
N MET A 1 -77.05 -3.08 -40.91
CA MET A 1 -77.14 -2.12 -42.04
C MET A 1 -76.98 -0.72 -41.47
N ARG A 2 -76.20 0.21 -42.02
CA ARG A 2 -75.07 0.19 -42.99
C ARG A 2 -74.31 1.54 -42.75
N GLU A 3 -72.97 1.56 -42.63
CA GLU A 3 -71.97 1.86 -43.69
C GLU A 3 -72.15 3.27 -44.32
N VAL A 4 -71.13 4.12 -44.56
CA VAL A 4 -69.64 4.01 -44.55
C VAL A 4 -69.05 5.45 -44.39
N PHE A 5 -68.04 5.72 -43.52
CA PHE A 5 -66.56 5.80 -43.78
C PHE A 5 -66.14 6.77 -44.93
N GLN A 6 -65.09 7.61 -44.89
CA GLN A 6 -63.88 7.84 -44.04
C GLN A 6 -63.55 9.38 -43.99
N ASP A 7 -62.55 9.98 -43.31
CA ASP A 7 -61.87 9.85 -41.99
C ASP A 7 -61.02 11.15 -41.74
N TRP A 8 -60.40 11.36 -40.56
CA TRP A 8 -59.60 12.57 -40.15
C TRP A 8 -58.21 12.16 -39.61
N TRP A 9 -57.10 12.90 -39.78
CA TRP A 9 -56.69 14.26 -39.32
C TRP A 9 -56.45 14.39 -37.79
N GLY A 10 -55.52 15.26 -37.36
CA GLY A 10 -55.15 15.45 -35.94
C GLY A 10 -54.58 16.84 -35.58
N PHE A 11 -53.79 16.90 -34.49
CA PHE A 11 -53.03 18.04 -33.91
C PHE A 11 -53.74 19.11 -33.03
N LEU A 12 -53.30 19.17 -31.75
CA LEU A 12 -53.03 20.30 -30.82
C LEU A 12 -54.10 21.32 -30.29
N GLN A 13 -53.95 21.61 -28.98
CA GLN A 13 -54.10 22.91 -28.25
C GLN A 13 -55.52 23.58 -28.11
N GLU A 14 -55.86 24.34 -27.05
CA GLU A 14 -55.20 24.69 -25.75
C GLU A 14 -56.21 25.17 -24.66
N ASP A 15 -55.76 25.21 -23.39
CA ASP A 15 -56.14 26.02 -22.20
C ASP A 15 -57.59 26.41 -21.80
N ILE A 16 -57.85 26.40 -20.47
CA ILE A 16 -58.64 27.42 -19.72
C ILE A 16 -58.44 27.26 -18.19
N LYS A 17 -58.55 28.35 -17.39
CA LYS A 17 -58.17 28.40 -15.95
C LYS A 17 -59.30 28.80 -14.97
N MET A 18 -59.11 28.33 -13.72
CA MET A 18 -59.38 29.02 -12.42
C MET A 18 -60.80 29.10 -11.81
N LYS A 19 -60.98 28.37 -10.67
CA LYS A 19 -61.62 28.72 -9.36
C LYS A 19 -62.00 27.42 -8.61
N MET A 20 -61.94 27.27 -7.27
CA MET A 20 -61.40 28.08 -6.15
C MET A 20 -61.31 27.20 -4.88
N ILE A 21 -60.48 27.55 -3.86
CA ILE A 21 -60.54 27.07 -2.44
C ILE A 21 -60.17 25.57 -2.21
N SER A 22 -59.40 25.13 -1.20
CA SER A 22 -58.34 25.74 -0.34
C SER A 22 -57.62 24.65 0.48
N MET A 23 -56.36 24.88 0.88
CA MET A 23 -55.59 24.14 1.90
C MET A 23 -55.38 22.63 1.71
N TRP A 24 -54.13 22.22 1.42
CA TRP A 24 -53.20 21.66 2.42
C TRP A 24 -51.78 21.68 1.81
N CYS A 25 -50.74 21.82 2.64
CA CYS A 25 -49.36 21.73 2.16
C CYS A 25 -48.86 20.28 2.25
N GLY A 26 -48.24 19.78 1.18
CA GLY A 26 -47.63 18.44 1.12
C GLY A 26 -46.51 18.41 0.09
N SER A 27 -45.30 18.04 0.51
CA SER A 27 -44.09 18.09 -0.30
C SER A 27 -44.10 17.06 -1.44
N VAL A 28 -43.80 17.49 -2.67
CA VAL A 28 -43.51 16.57 -3.78
C VAL A 28 -42.02 16.23 -3.78
N LEU A 29 -41.69 15.03 -3.31
CA LEU A 29 -40.37 14.42 -3.50
C LEU A 29 -40.36 13.68 -4.85
N PHE A 30 -39.40 14.02 -5.72
CA PHE A 30 -39.17 13.29 -6.96
C PHE A 30 -38.52 11.94 -6.65
N GLY A 31 -39.28 10.86 -6.76
CA GLY A 31 -38.75 9.50 -6.71
C GLY A 31 -38.03 9.14 -8.01
N ALA A 32 -36.74 9.48 -8.11
CA ALA A 32 -35.87 8.85 -9.10
C ALA A 32 -35.63 7.40 -8.66
N ALA A 33 -36.11 6.43 -9.45
CA ALA A 33 -35.97 5.02 -9.14
C ALA A 33 -34.54 4.54 -9.44
N SER A 34 -33.66 4.56 -8.44
CA SER A 34 -32.39 3.84 -8.51
C SER A 34 -32.66 2.36 -8.75
N LEU A 35 -32.18 1.84 -9.89
CA LEU A 35 -32.05 0.41 -10.10
C LEU A 35 -30.89 -0.09 -9.26
N CYS A 36 -31.17 -0.49 -8.02
CA CYS A 36 -30.20 -1.21 -7.19
C CYS A 36 -29.89 -2.55 -7.86
N LEU A 37 -28.79 -2.58 -8.62
CA LEU A 37 -28.13 -3.83 -8.97
C LEU A 37 -27.67 -4.52 -7.67
N PRO A 38 -27.79 -5.84 -7.55
CA PRO A 38 -27.30 -6.55 -6.36
C PRO A 38 -25.79 -6.38 -6.26
N VAL A 39 -25.35 -5.63 -5.24
CA VAL A 39 -23.94 -5.34 -4.96
C VAL A 39 -23.30 -6.57 -4.34
N TYR A 40 -22.89 -7.52 -5.18
CA TYR A 40 -22.06 -8.65 -4.75
C TYR A 40 -20.72 -8.13 -4.22
N ALA A 41 -20.26 -8.64 -3.08
CA ALA A 41 -18.85 -8.51 -2.71
C ALA A 41 -18.00 -9.29 -3.73
N THR A 42 -16.85 -8.74 -4.14
CA THR A 42 -15.91 -9.48 -4.98
C THR A 42 -15.45 -10.72 -4.25
N ALA A 43 -15.74 -11.89 -4.82
CA ALA A 43 -15.18 -13.14 -4.33
C ALA A 43 -13.64 -13.04 -4.33
N PRO A 44 -12.95 -13.55 -3.28
CA PRO A 44 -11.50 -13.58 -3.27
C PRO A 44 -10.99 -14.46 -4.42
N ASP A 45 -9.76 -14.23 -4.89
CA ASP A 45 -9.26 -15.01 -6.01
C ASP A 45 -8.81 -16.41 -5.57
N TYR A 46 -9.74 -17.37 -5.66
CA TYR A 46 -9.50 -18.79 -5.39
C TYR A 46 -8.45 -19.44 -6.32
N SER A 47 -7.80 -18.68 -7.21
CA SER A 47 -6.64 -19.14 -7.99
C SER A 47 -5.35 -19.25 -7.14
N HIS A 48 -5.18 -18.38 -6.12
CA HIS A 48 -3.95 -18.29 -5.33
C HIS A 48 -4.23 -18.14 -3.83
N LEU A 49 -3.77 -19.11 -3.04
CA LEU A 49 -3.78 -19.07 -1.58
C LEU A 49 -2.37 -18.79 -1.05
N ILE A 50 -2.19 -17.69 -0.31
CA ILE A 50 -0.90 -17.28 0.26
C ILE A 50 -0.94 -17.58 1.77
N PHE A 51 0.18 -18.05 2.33
CA PHE A 51 0.32 -18.23 3.77
C PHE A 51 1.72 -17.87 4.27
N LEU A 52 1.78 -17.51 5.55
CA LEU A 52 2.95 -17.05 6.26
C LEU A 52 3.28 -18.07 7.36
N VAL A 53 4.50 -18.63 7.34
CA VAL A 53 4.97 -19.58 8.36
C VAL A 53 5.67 -18.86 9.50
N LYS A 54 5.66 -19.45 10.70
CA LYS A 54 6.21 -18.84 11.92
C LYS A 54 7.72 -18.63 11.91
N HIS A 55 8.16 -17.70 12.76
CA HIS A 55 9.56 -17.43 13.08
C HIS A 55 10.36 -18.73 13.28
N GLY A 56 11.59 -18.77 12.75
CA GLY A 56 12.44 -19.96 12.75
C GLY A 56 12.15 -20.99 11.65
N VAL A 57 11.24 -20.68 10.71
CA VAL A 57 11.03 -21.46 9.47
C VAL A 57 11.22 -20.51 8.26
N SER A 58 12.27 -20.70 7.48
CA SER A 58 12.56 -19.88 6.29
C SER A 58 12.51 -20.69 4.99
N SER A 59 12.03 -20.07 3.91
CA SER A 59 12.08 -20.67 2.56
C SER A 59 13.48 -20.78 1.99
N PHE A 60 14.47 -20.08 2.55
CA PHE A 60 15.88 -20.10 2.10
C PHE A 60 16.81 -20.99 2.96
N ASP A 61 16.26 -21.81 3.86
CA ASP A 61 17.02 -22.77 4.67
C ASP A 61 17.48 -23.99 3.84
N ASN A 62 18.77 -24.06 3.53
CA ASN A 62 19.38 -25.23 2.91
C ASN A 62 19.41 -26.45 3.86
N GLN A 63 19.32 -27.65 3.29
CA GLN A 63 19.04 -28.91 4.02
C GLN A 63 20.05 -29.30 5.10
N GLU A 64 21.26 -28.74 5.11
CA GLU A 64 22.40 -29.28 5.89
C GLU A 64 22.54 -28.72 7.31
N ASN A 65 21.95 -27.57 7.64
CA ASN A 65 22.16 -26.91 8.96
C ASN A 65 20.88 -26.56 9.75
N ALA A 66 19.67 -26.77 9.20
CA ALA A 66 18.42 -26.37 9.84
C ALA A 66 17.45 -27.55 10.05
N SER A 67 17.81 -28.49 10.93
CA SER A 67 17.03 -29.73 11.16
C SER A 67 15.57 -29.50 11.59
N GLY A 68 15.29 -28.42 12.34
CA GLY A 68 13.94 -28.00 12.73
C GLY A 68 13.12 -27.40 11.59
N SER A 69 13.62 -26.34 10.95
CA SER A 69 12.96 -25.67 9.82
C SER A 69 12.67 -26.64 8.67
N HIS A 70 13.67 -27.47 8.30
CA HIS A 70 13.52 -28.44 7.23
C HIS A 70 12.47 -29.53 7.54
N GLN A 71 12.31 -29.93 8.80
CA GLN A 71 11.27 -30.87 9.23
C GLN A 71 9.88 -30.22 9.31
N SER A 72 9.82 -28.93 9.67
CA SER A 72 8.60 -28.12 9.64
C SER A 72 8.06 -27.95 8.21
N LEU A 73 8.94 -27.59 7.27
CA LEU A 73 8.59 -27.51 5.84
C LEU A 73 8.20 -28.88 5.24
N LYS A 74 8.84 -29.98 5.66
CA LYS A 74 8.40 -31.35 5.31
C LYS A 74 6.97 -31.62 5.79
N THR A 75 6.63 -31.20 7.00
CA THR A 75 5.29 -31.39 7.59
C THR A 75 4.24 -30.56 6.83
N LEU A 76 4.56 -29.31 6.48
CA LEU A 76 3.69 -28.48 5.65
C LEU A 76 3.49 -29.05 4.24
N LYS A 77 4.53 -29.59 3.61
CA LYS A 77 4.43 -30.24 2.29
C LYS A 77 3.59 -31.53 2.26
N LEU A 78 3.29 -32.14 3.42
CA LEU A 78 2.31 -33.23 3.50
C LEU A 78 0.86 -32.73 3.45
N LEU A 79 0.62 -31.48 3.89
CA LEU A 79 -0.68 -30.81 3.77
C LEU A 79 -0.83 -30.10 2.43
N VAL A 80 0.25 -29.49 1.91
CA VAL A 80 0.26 -28.66 0.70
C VAL A 80 1.44 -29.04 -0.22
N PRO A 81 1.35 -30.14 -1.01
CA PRO A 81 2.47 -30.64 -1.80
C PRO A 81 2.99 -29.67 -2.87
N ASN A 82 2.14 -28.77 -3.36
CA ASN A 82 2.43 -27.78 -4.41
C ASN A 82 2.80 -26.38 -3.86
N MET A 83 3.02 -26.22 -2.55
CA MET A 83 3.47 -24.94 -1.99
C MET A 83 4.84 -24.54 -2.54
N ARG A 84 4.95 -23.29 -3.03
CA ARG A 84 6.22 -22.66 -3.43
C ARG A 84 6.48 -21.42 -2.57
N ALA A 85 7.74 -21.01 -2.46
CA ALA A 85 8.06 -19.70 -1.89
C ALA A 85 7.40 -18.60 -2.73
N LEU A 86 6.96 -17.52 -2.08
CA LEU A 86 6.45 -16.34 -2.78
C LEU A 86 7.59 -15.62 -3.52
N VAL A 87 8.70 -15.40 -2.81
CA VAL A 87 9.89 -14.72 -3.31
C VAL A 87 10.85 -15.71 -4.00
N PRO A 88 11.35 -15.41 -5.21
CA PRO A 88 12.33 -16.26 -5.89
C PRO A 88 13.70 -16.21 -5.22
N SER A 89 14.45 -17.30 -5.29
CA SER A 89 15.80 -17.40 -4.71
C SER A 89 16.84 -16.48 -5.37
N SER A 90 16.54 -15.90 -6.54
CA SER A 90 17.35 -14.84 -7.17
C SER A 90 17.45 -13.60 -6.30
N MET A 91 16.40 -13.24 -5.55
CA MET A 91 16.40 -12.12 -4.60
C MET A 91 17.10 -12.43 -3.27
N ALA A 92 17.71 -13.62 -3.12
CA ALA A 92 18.25 -14.16 -1.88
C ALA A 92 19.71 -14.66 -1.99
N GLY A 93 20.46 -14.18 -2.99
CA GLY A 93 21.79 -14.71 -3.34
C GLY A 93 22.86 -14.53 -2.26
N THR A 94 22.83 -13.43 -1.53
CA THR A 94 23.80 -13.09 -0.47
C THR A 94 23.22 -13.27 0.93
N SER A 95 24.04 -13.01 1.96
CA SER A 95 23.55 -12.91 3.35
C SER A 95 22.84 -11.59 3.63
N ALA A 96 23.18 -10.51 2.93
CA ALA A 96 22.59 -9.19 3.15
C ALA A 96 21.17 -9.12 2.57
N GLU A 97 20.97 -9.65 1.35
CA GLU A 97 19.64 -9.71 0.71
C GLU A 97 18.68 -10.63 1.49
N ARG A 98 19.15 -11.77 2.01
CA ARG A 98 18.33 -12.61 2.90
C ARG A 98 17.95 -11.91 4.20
N GLN A 99 18.85 -11.13 4.79
CA GLN A 99 18.54 -10.31 5.97
C GLN A 99 17.54 -9.18 5.64
N ALA A 100 17.62 -8.58 4.45
CA ALA A 100 16.64 -7.61 3.96
C ALA A 100 15.25 -8.25 3.79
N LEU A 101 15.15 -9.41 3.13
CA LEU A 101 13.89 -10.15 3.01
C LEU A 101 13.33 -10.55 4.39
N GLN A 102 14.19 -10.95 5.32
CA GLN A 102 13.80 -11.33 6.69
C GLN A 102 13.20 -10.18 7.50
N ARG A 103 13.71 -8.94 7.35
CA ARG A 103 13.13 -7.76 8.02
C ARG A 103 11.66 -7.57 7.63
N HIS A 104 11.31 -7.82 6.37
CA HIS A 104 9.95 -7.67 5.85
C HIS A 104 9.17 -8.99 5.76
N ARG A 105 9.54 -10.02 6.54
CA ARG A 105 8.92 -11.37 6.55
C ARG A 105 8.91 -12.12 5.20
N LEU A 106 9.55 -11.57 4.18
CA LEU A 106 9.47 -12.02 2.78
C LEU A 106 10.10 -13.39 2.52
N ASP A 107 10.96 -13.88 3.42
CA ASP A 107 11.49 -15.25 3.37
C ASP A 107 10.52 -16.31 3.96
N ARG A 108 9.43 -15.89 4.62
CA ARG A 108 8.45 -16.77 5.28
C ARG A 108 7.12 -16.92 4.53
N TYR A 109 6.90 -16.18 3.44
CA TYR A 109 5.70 -16.33 2.62
C TYR A 109 5.79 -17.50 1.63
N PHE A 110 4.74 -18.30 1.61
CA PHE A 110 4.48 -19.36 0.65
C PHE A 110 3.17 -19.09 -0.10
N ILE A 111 3.11 -19.53 -1.35
CA ILE A 111 1.95 -19.39 -2.23
C ILE A 111 1.61 -20.74 -2.86
N VAL A 112 0.32 -20.96 -3.03
CA VAL A 112 -0.28 -22.22 -3.47
C VAL A 112 -1.19 -21.90 -4.67
N ASP A 113 -0.94 -22.57 -5.79
CA ASP A 113 -1.91 -22.63 -6.88
C ASP A 113 -3.10 -23.47 -6.43
N THR A 114 -4.28 -22.87 -6.38
CA THR A 114 -5.55 -23.52 -6.05
C THR A 114 -6.52 -23.55 -7.22
N HIS A 115 -6.07 -23.20 -8.43
CA HIS A 115 -6.89 -23.11 -9.65
C HIS A 115 -7.44 -24.48 -10.13
N THR A 116 -6.92 -25.58 -9.58
CA THR A 116 -7.39 -26.97 -9.79
C THR A 116 -8.40 -27.45 -8.74
N LEU A 117 -8.69 -26.64 -7.71
CA LEU A 117 -9.63 -26.94 -6.64
C LEU A 117 -11.00 -26.29 -6.91
N THR A 118 -12.06 -26.89 -6.39
CA THR A 118 -13.32 -26.15 -6.18
C THR A 118 -13.19 -25.19 -5.00
N GLU A 119 -13.96 -24.11 -4.99
CA GLU A 119 -13.98 -23.10 -3.91
C GLU A 119 -14.02 -23.75 -2.52
N LYS A 120 -14.94 -24.69 -2.29
CA LYS A 120 -15.09 -25.43 -1.01
C LYS A 120 -13.89 -26.30 -0.62
N GLN A 121 -13.08 -26.74 -1.59
CA GLN A 121 -11.81 -27.43 -1.32
C GLN A 121 -10.71 -26.42 -0.96
N ALA A 122 -10.69 -25.26 -1.63
CA ALA A 122 -9.75 -24.18 -1.36
C ALA A 122 -10.03 -23.53 0.01
N GLU A 123 -11.29 -23.17 0.33
CA GLU A 123 -11.73 -22.70 1.65
C GLU A 123 -11.31 -23.67 2.77
N LYS A 124 -11.52 -24.98 2.55
CA LYS A 124 -11.12 -26.02 3.48
C LYS A 124 -9.60 -26.07 3.66
N LEU A 125 -8.83 -25.93 2.58
CA LEU A 125 -7.36 -25.89 2.63
C LEU A 125 -6.86 -24.66 3.42
N MET A 126 -7.45 -23.48 3.20
CA MET A 126 -7.19 -22.28 3.99
C MET A 126 -7.54 -22.50 5.47
N GLY A 127 -8.68 -23.13 5.78
CA GLY A 127 -9.04 -23.49 7.16
C GLY A 127 -8.04 -24.45 7.82
N GLN A 128 -7.55 -25.45 7.08
CA GLN A 128 -6.52 -26.37 7.56
C GLN A 128 -5.16 -25.68 7.76
N LEU A 129 -4.83 -24.66 6.96
CA LEU A 129 -3.63 -23.83 7.14
C LEU A 129 -3.78 -22.88 8.34
N LYS A 130 -4.90 -22.17 8.50
CA LYS A 130 -5.17 -21.32 9.67
C LYS A 130 -5.18 -22.11 11.00
N GLN A 131 -5.40 -23.42 10.97
CA GLN A 131 -5.31 -24.32 12.13
C GLN A 131 -3.93 -24.97 12.32
N ASN A 132 -2.98 -24.79 11.39
CA ASN A 132 -1.68 -25.46 11.45
C ASN A 132 -0.74 -24.74 12.44
N PRO A 133 -0.12 -25.43 13.42
CA PRO A 133 0.72 -24.78 14.41
C PRO A 133 1.97 -24.08 13.84
N LEU A 134 2.36 -24.37 12.60
CA LEU A 134 3.50 -23.73 11.91
C LEU A 134 3.11 -22.47 11.12
N VAL A 135 1.83 -22.17 10.97
CA VAL A 135 1.30 -21.02 10.21
C VAL A 135 0.88 -19.91 11.19
N GLU A 136 1.08 -18.65 10.82
CA GLU A 136 0.59 -17.48 11.57
C GLU A 136 -0.50 -16.70 10.83
N TRP A 137 -0.51 -16.70 9.50
CA TRP A 137 -1.54 -16.09 8.66
C TRP A 137 -1.68 -16.87 7.34
N ALA A 138 -2.88 -16.94 6.75
CA ALA A 138 -3.13 -17.65 5.49
C ALA A 138 -4.44 -17.21 4.81
N GLU A 139 -4.38 -16.47 3.70
CA GLU A 139 -5.56 -15.94 3.00
C GLU A 139 -5.36 -15.93 1.47
N PHE A 140 -6.47 -16.01 0.74
CA PHE A 140 -6.48 -15.87 -0.72
C PHE A 140 -6.03 -14.47 -1.14
N GLU A 141 -5.51 -14.34 -2.36
CA GLU A 141 -5.25 -13.02 -2.94
C GLU A 141 -6.58 -12.27 -3.18
N PRO A 142 -6.79 -11.06 -2.62
CA PRO A 142 -7.99 -10.29 -2.89
C PRO A 142 -8.00 -9.83 -4.34
N ARG A 143 -9.17 -9.84 -4.97
CA ARG A 143 -9.33 -9.25 -6.31
C ARG A 143 -9.28 -7.74 -6.20
N ALA A 144 -8.51 -7.09 -7.08
CA ALA A 144 -8.64 -5.67 -7.32
C ALA A 144 -10.01 -5.40 -7.96
N ASP A 145 -10.71 -4.36 -7.49
CA ASP A 145 -12.09 -4.05 -7.89
C ASP A 145 -12.23 -2.62 -8.45
N GLY A 146 -13.22 -2.40 -9.30
CA GLY A 146 -13.49 -1.12 -9.97
C GLY A 146 -12.84 -0.95 -11.35
N MET A 147 -12.43 -2.05 -12.00
CA MET A 147 -11.77 -2.03 -13.32
C MET A 147 -12.40 -2.95 -14.39
N GLU A 148 -13.41 -3.76 -14.08
CA GLU A 148 -13.96 -4.70 -15.07
C GLU A 148 -14.55 -3.98 -16.30
N MET A 149 -14.18 -4.44 -17.51
CA MET A 149 -14.49 -3.81 -18.80
C MET A 149 -13.98 -2.36 -18.95
N ASP A 150 -12.67 -2.16 -18.73
CA ASP A 150 -11.96 -0.87 -18.82
C ASP A 150 -11.90 -0.23 -20.23
N ASN A 151 -13.05 0.19 -20.74
CA ASN A 151 -13.23 0.95 -21.97
C ASN A 151 -13.71 2.36 -21.66
N GLY A 152 -12.98 3.38 -22.11
CA GLY A 152 -13.18 4.77 -21.72
C GLY A 152 -14.42 5.44 -22.29
N SER A 153 -14.66 6.67 -21.84
CA SER A 153 -15.62 7.62 -22.43
C SER A 153 -14.84 8.83 -22.96
N PRO A 154 -14.25 8.74 -24.16
CA PRO A 154 -13.37 9.77 -24.70
C PRO A 154 -14.16 11.00 -25.17
N ILE A 155 -13.45 12.11 -25.39
CA ILE A 155 -13.98 13.36 -25.94
C ILE A 155 -14.57 13.12 -27.35
N VAL A 156 -14.00 12.18 -28.11
CA VAL A 156 -14.52 11.68 -29.39
C VAL A 156 -14.26 10.18 -29.53
N ASP A 157 -15.32 9.43 -29.83
CA ASP A 157 -15.35 7.96 -29.85
C ASP A 157 -14.62 7.31 -31.03
N VAL A 158 -14.08 8.08 -31.97
CA VAL A 158 -13.43 7.60 -33.20
C VAL A 158 -12.05 8.23 -33.39
N VAL A 159 -11.13 7.46 -33.97
CA VAL A 159 -9.74 7.88 -34.24
C VAL A 159 -9.69 9.21 -35.00
N GLN A 160 -8.93 10.17 -34.45
CA GLN A 160 -8.74 11.50 -35.03
C GLN A 160 -7.41 11.65 -35.75
N LYS A 161 -7.42 12.29 -36.92
CA LYS A 161 -6.19 12.63 -37.65
C LYS A 161 -5.55 13.96 -37.18
N ASN A 162 -6.36 14.89 -36.71
CA ASN A 162 -5.95 16.21 -36.25
C ASN A 162 -6.37 16.36 -34.79
N ILE A 163 -5.45 16.10 -33.85
CA ILE A 163 -5.74 16.12 -32.42
C ILE A 163 -5.63 17.57 -31.89
N PRO A 164 -6.62 18.09 -31.15
CA PRO A 164 -6.53 19.38 -30.47
C PRO A 164 -5.47 19.38 -29.34
N ASP A 165 -4.94 20.56 -29.02
CA ASP A 165 -4.20 20.78 -27.77
C ASP A 165 -5.20 20.95 -26.61
N TYR A 166 -5.12 20.07 -25.60
CA TYR A 166 -5.93 20.09 -24.39
C TYR A 166 -5.15 20.54 -23.14
N THR A 167 -3.89 20.97 -23.26
CA THR A 167 -3.06 21.41 -22.12
C THR A 167 -3.71 22.55 -21.33
N GLY A 168 -4.44 23.44 -22.00
CA GLY A 168 -5.25 24.50 -21.39
C GLY A 168 -6.40 24.01 -20.49
N GLN A 169 -6.73 22.72 -20.49
CA GLN A 169 -7.69 22.08 -19.58
C GLN A 169 -7.02 21.34 -18.41
N GLN A 170 -5.70 21.09 -18.47
CA GLN A 170 -4.93 20.39 -17.43
C GLN A 170 -4.61 21.30 -16.23
N ASN A 171 -5.68 21.81 -15.60
CA ASN A 171 -5.60 22.79 -14.52
C ASN A 171 -4.91 22.28 -13.25
N TYR A 172 -4.85 20.95 -13.07
CA TYR A 172 -4.08 20.28 -12.02
C TYR A 172 -2.55 20.43 -12.16
N LEU A 173 -2.03 20.87 -13.33
CA LEU A 173 -0.62 21.19 -13.54
C LEU A 173 -0.22 22.59 -13.03
N GLN A 174 -1.20 23.47 -12.84
CA GLN A 174 -0.99 24.87 -12.47
C GLN A 174 -0.67 25.01 -10.98
N GLY A 175 -0.38 26.23 -10.50
CA GLY A 175 -0.10 26.46 -9.07
C GLY A 175 -1.33 26.41 -8.16
N PRO A 176 -1.16 26.67 -6.85
CA PRO A 176 -2.23 26.58 -5.84
C PRO A 176 -3.41 27.56 -6.04
N THR A 177 -3.24 28.59 -6.87
CA THR A 177 -4.32 29.53 -7.19
C THR A 177 -5.36 28.88 -8.09
N ALA A 178 -6.55 28.63 -7.53
CA ALA A 178 -7.69 28.07 -8.26
C ALA A 178 -8.15 28.95 -9.43
N VAL A 179 -8.63 28.32 -10.51
CA VAL A 179 -9.25 28.98 -11.65
C VAL A 179 -10.70 28.54 -11.83
N ARG A 180 -11.61 29.49 -12.09
CA ARG A 180 -13.05 29.22 -12.23
C ARG A 180 -13.30 28.17 -13.34
N PRO A 181 -14.15 27.14 -13.14
CA PRO A 181 -15.12 26.95 -12.04
C PRO A 181 -14.56 26.30 -10.76
N TYR A 182 -13.28 25.95 -10.75
CA TYR A 182 -12.64 25.26 -9.64
C TYR A 182 -12.35 26.20 -8.46
N LYS A 183 -12.21 25.60 -7.28
CA LYS A 183 -11.98 26.24 -5.98
C LYS A 183 -10.62 25.87 -5.36
N ILE A 184 -9.88 24.97 -5.99
CA ILE A 184 -8.51 24.62 -5.60
C ILE A 184 -7.58 24.61 -6.83
N GLY A 185 -6.29 24.86 -6.62
CA GLY A 185 -5.27 24.86 -7.67
C GLY A 185 -4.67 23.48 -7.94
N GLY A 186 -3.56 23.46 -8.67
CA GLY A 186 -2.81 22.26 -9.06
C GLY A 186 -1.47 22.09 -8.32
N VAL A 187 -0.70 21.08 -8.73
CA VAL A 187 0.58 20.70 -8.11
C VAL A 187 1.80 21.50 -8.55
N ASN A 188 1.60 22.60 -9.29
CA ASN A 188 2.61 23.57 -9.72
C ASN A 188 3.70 23.03 -10.67
N ALA A 189 3.38 21.96 -11.42
CA ALA A 189 4.26 21.32 -12.41
C ALA A 189 4.83 22.30 -13.44
N VAL A 190 4.04 23.26 -13.92
CA VAL A 190 4.48 24.27 -14.90
C VAL A 190 5.62 25.17 -14.39
N GLN A 191 5.82 25.29 -13.06
CA GLN A 191 7.00 25.94 -12.50
C GLN A 191 8.18 24.96 -12.37
N ALA A 192 7.92 23.72 -11.95
CA ALA A 192 8.93 22.66 -11.85
C ALA A 192 9.66 22.44 -13.19
N TRP A 193 8.93 22.48 -14.31
CA TRP A 193 9.44 22.37 -15.68
C TRP A 193 10.49 23.42 -16.07
N LYS A 194 10.65 24.50 -15.29
CA LYS A 194 11.65 25.55 -15.49
C LYS A 194 12.98 25.25 -14.78
N VAL A 195 13.00 24.21 -13.94
CA VAL A 195 14.16 23.74 -13.20
C VAL A 195 14.72 22.49 -13.88
N ALA A 196 16.05 22.37 -13.95
CA ALA A 196 16.70 21.18 -14.51
C ALA A 196 16.21 19.92 -13.78
N GLY A 197 15.83 18.89 -14.55
CA GLY A 197 15.26 17.63 -14.02
C GLY A 197 13.76 17.66 -13.71
N GLY A 198 13.12 18.85 -13.67
CA GLY A 198 11.70 18.99 -13.29
C GLY A 198 10.68 18.45 -14.29
N LYS A 199 11.11 17.87 -15.42
CA LYS A 199 10.26 17.10 -16.34
C LYS A 199 10.44 15.58 -16.18
N GLY A 200 11.08 15.14 -15.09
CA GLY A 200 11.32 13.73 -14.78
C GLY A 200 12.45 13.09 -15.57
N GLN A 201 13.37 13.89 -16.14
CA GLN A 201 14.51 13.36 -16.89
C GLN A 201 15.30 12.34 -16.06
N GLU A 202 15.63 11.20 -16.68
CA GLU A 202 16.33 10.06 -16.06
C GLU A 202 15.64 9.47 -14.80
N VAL A 203 14.35 9.72 -14.58
CA VAL A 203 13.54 8.96 -13.61
C VAL A 203 12.73 7.88 -14.33
N ARG A 204 12.56 6.74 -13.65
CA ARG A 204 11.68 5.64 -14.09
C ARG A 204 10.42 5.64 -13.23
N VAL A 205 9.27 5.47 -13.88
CA VAL A 205 7.97 5.31 -13.23
C VAL A 205 7.33 4.03 -13.73
N VAL A 206 6.93 3.14 -12.84
CA VAL A 206 6.20 1.92 -13.20
C VAL A 206 4.75 2.08 -12.78
N SER A 207 3.83 1.97 -13.74
CA SER A 207 2.40 1.83 -13.47
C SER A 207 2.08 0.39 -13.11
N SER A 208 1.23 0.19 -12.10
CA SER A 208 0.77 -1.11 -11.65
C SER A 208 -0.75 -1.12 -11.48
N GLU A 209 -1.41 -1.49 -12.58
CA GLU A 209 -2.86 -1.51 -12.78
C GLU A 209 -3.28 -2.91 -13.30
N ALA A 210 -4.58 -3.23 -13.38
CA ALA A 210 -5.03 -4.54 -13.88
C ALA A 210 -4.84 -4.73 -15.41
N TYR A 211 -4.84 -3.61 -16.15
CA TYR A 211 -4.74 -3.50 -17.61
C TYR A 211 -3.60 -2.55 -17.98
N HIS A 212 -3.04 -2.68 -19.18
CA HIS A 212 -1.92 -1.83 -19.62
C HIS A 212 -2.40 -0.63 -20.44
N TRP A 213 -1.63 0.46 -20.44
CA TRP A 213 -1.93 1.61 -21.30
C TRP A 213 -1.81 1.26 -22.79
N SER A 214 -2.49 2.02 -23.65
CA SER A 214 -2.34 1.85 -25.09
C SER A 214 -0.93 2.25 -25.55
N TYR A 215 -0.07 1.25 -25.74
CA TYR A 215 1.32 1.43 -26.17
C TYR A 215 1.47 2.02 -27.59
N ASP A 216 0.39 2.11 -28.36
CA ASP A 216 0.33 2.76 -29.68
C ASP A 216 -0.50 4.06 -29.65
N HIS A 217 -0.83 4.56 -28.47
CA HIS A 217 -1.39 5.90 -28.31
C HIS A 217 -0.35 6.97 -28.67
N VAL A 218 -0.69 7.86 -29.59
CA VAL A 218 0.28 8.78 -30.20
C VAL A 218 0.86 9.83 -29.25
N ASP A 219 0.24 10.03 -28.08
CA ASP A 219 0.69 10.95 -27.04
C ASP A 219 1.59 10.27 -26.00
N LEU A 220 1.63 8.93 -25.95
CA LEU A 220 2.30 8.16 -24.90
C LEU A 220 3.59 7.47 -25.39
N PRO A 221 4.63 7.33 -24.54
CA PRO A 221 5.78 6.50 -24.86
C PRO A 221 5.47 5.01 -24.65
N LYS A 222 6.27 4.14 -25.28
CA LYS A 222 6.23 2.69 -25.06
C LYS A 222 6.96 2.30 -23.76
N PRO A 223 6.58 1.19 -23.11
CA PRO A 223 7.23 0.74 -21.87
C PRO A 223 8.73 0.44 -22.06
N TYR A 224 9.55 0.78 -21.05
CA TYR A 224 10.93 0.27 -20.94
C TYR A 224 11.00 -1.12 -20.27
N LEU A 225 9.94 -1.49 -19.55
CA LEU A 225 9.80 -2.70 -18.75
C LEU A 225 8.35 -3.16 -18.80
N GLU A 226 8.12 -4.46 -18.97
CA GLU A 226 6.81 -5.09 -18.90
C GLU A 226 6.84 -6.31 -17.99
N ILE A 227 5.94 -6.35 -17.01
CA ILE A 227 5.73 -7.49 -16.11
C ILE A 227 4.22 -7.81 -16.10
N ASN A 228 3.77 -8.51 -17.14
CA ASN A 228 2.37 -8.91 -17.29
C ASN A 228 2.24 -10.41 -17.62
N ASP A 229 1.01 -10.90 -17.68
CA ASP A 229 0.66 -12.22 -18.21
C ASP A 229 -0.51 -12.07 -19.19
N ASN A 230 -0.19 -11.60 -20.41
CA ASN A 230 -1.18 -11.33 -21.45
C ASN A 230 -2.27 -10.34 -20.99
N ALA A 231 -1.87 -9.31 -20.23
CA ALA A 231 -2.75 -8.19 -19.91
C ALA A 231 -3.33 -7.60 -21.20
N THR A 232 -4.60 -7.20 -21.18
CA THR A 232 -5.18 -6.42 -22.27
C THR A 232 -4.95 -4.92 -22.03
N VAL A 233 -5.10 -4.15 -23.10
CA VAL A 233 -5.14 -2.68 -23.03
C VAL A 233 -6.38 -2.22 -22.26
N GLY A 234 -6.27 -1.10 -21.53
CA GLY A 234 -7.36 -0.49 -20.78
C GLY A 234 -7.31 1.04 -20.74
N ALA A 235 -8.46 1.68 -20.58
CA ALA A 235 -8.60 3.13 -20.54
C ALA A 235 -8.12 3.79 -19.24
N HIS A 236 -8.18 3.09 -18.12
CA HIS A 236 -7.76 3.55 -16.80
C HIS A 236 -6.26 3.77 -16.76
N ASP A 237 -5.44 2.74 -17.05
CA ASP A 237 -3.98 2.91 -17.10
C ASP A 237 -3.56 3.90 -18.20
N THR A 238 -4.25 3.90 -19.35
CA THR A 238 -4.06 4.93 -20.39
C THR A 238 -4.35 6.35 -19.88
N SER A 239 -5.22 6.51 -18.88
CA SER A 239 -5.49 7.80 -18.22
C SER A 239 -4.46 8.10 -17.11
N SER A 240 -4.04 7.09 -16.34
CA SER A 240 -2.97 7.17 -15.34
C SER A 240 -1.65 7.63 -15.95
N VAL A 241 -1.14 6.92 -16.96
CA VAL A 241 0.19 7.23 -17.49
C VAL A 241 0.26 8.53 -18.28
N GLY A 242 -0.84 8.98 -18.90
CA GLY A 242 -0.84 10.30 -19.55
C GLY A 242 -0.74 11.45 -18.55
N THR A 243 -1.40 11.30 -17.41
CA THR A 243 -1.30 12.23 -16.28
C THR A 243 0.14 12.31 -15.75
N ILE A 244 0.87 11.19 -15.78
CA ILE A 244 2.30 11.12 -15.41
C ILE A 244 3.18 11.69 -16.53
N ALA A 245 3.07 11.20 -17.76
CA ALA A 245 4.07 11.39 -18.83
C ALA A 245 3.52 11.40 -20.28
N SER A 246 2.33 11.97 -20.56
CA SER A 246 2.00 12.39 -21.94
C SER A 246 3.09 13.32 -22.50
N GLN A 247 3.45 13.14 -23.76
CA GLN A 247 4.64 13.76 -24.36
C GLN A 247 4.44 15.25 -24.65
N GLU A 248 5.51 16.04 -24.46
CA GLU A 248 5.53 17.46 -24.86
C GLU A 248 5.71 17.59 -26.40
N ASN A 249 4.66 17.22 -27.16
CA ASN A 249 4.71 17.08 -28.62
C ASN A 249 3.95 18.18 -29.41
N GLY A 250 3.14 19.00 -28.74
CA GLY A 250 2.40 20.12 -29.34
C GLY A 250 0.94 19.82 -29.74
N PHE A 251 0.39 18.66 -29.37
CA PHE A 251 -1.04 18.36 -29.39
C PHE A 251 -1.43 17.65 -28.08
N GLY A 252 -2.69 17.22 -27.94
CA GLY A 252 -3.07 16.24 -26.92
C GLY A 252 -2.91 16.78 -25.51
N THR A 253 -2.05 16.15 -24.72
CA THR A 253 -1.80 16.51 -23.32
C THR A 253 -0.31 16.49 -23.01
N THR A 254 0.10 17.08 -21.88
CA THR A 254 1.47 16.94 -21.38
C THR A 254 1.42 16.47 -19.93
N GLY A 255 2.10 15.36 -19.63
CA GLY A 255 2.16 14.81 -18.28
C GLY A 255 3.00 15.69 -17.35
N ILE A 256 2.90 15.45 -16.05
CA ILE A 256 3.67 16.21 -15.03
C ILE A 256 5.19 15.99 -15.20
N ALA A 257 5.58 14.78 -15.59
CA ALA A 257 6.96 14.35 -15.80
C ALA A 257 7.10 13.76 -17.23
N PRO A 258 6.97 14.59 -18.29
CA PRO A 258 6.82 14.14 -19.68
C PRO A 258 8.07 13.48 -20.28
N PHE A 259 9.21 13.49 -19.55
CA PHE A 259 10.45 12.81 -19.93
C PHE A 259 10.83 11.67 -18.96
N ALA A 260 9.91 11.26 -18.09
CA ALA A 260 10.07 10.05 -17.30
C ALA A 260 9.94 8.79 -18.18
N LYS A 261 10.68 7.74 -17.84
CA LYS A 261 10.66 6.46 -18.54
C LYS A 261 9.57 5.58 -17.90
N LEU A 262 8.49 5.31 -18.65
CA LEU A 262 7.37 4.49 -18.19
C LEU A 262 7.65 2.99 -18.29
N GLY A 263 7.21 2.22 -17.30
CA GLY A 263 7.12 0.75 -17.35
C GLY A 263 5.76 0.26 -16.85
N PHE A 264 5.40 -0.98 -17.19
CA PHE A 264 4.15 -1.60 -16.76
C PHE A 264 4.40 -2.85 -15.92
N ALA A 265 3.65 -3.01 -14.83
CA ALA A 265 3.62 -4.24 -14.04
C ALA A 265 2.16 -4.57 -13.67
N GLN A 266 1.54 -5.51 -14.38
CA GLN A 266 0.15 -5.90 -14.16
C GLN A 266 -0.08 -6.27 -12.69
N TRP A 267 -1.10 -5.70 -12.06
CA TRP A 267 -1.34 -5.90 -10.64
C TRP A 267 -1.63 -7.37 -10.30
N ASN A 268 -0.70 -7.99 -9.58
CA ASN A 268 -0.93 -9.00 -8.55
C ASN A 268 0.34 -9.11 -7.66
N LEU A 269 0.24 -9.77 -6.52
CA LEU A 269 1.33 -9.92 -5.55
C LEU A 269 2.59 -10.54 -6.17
N ALA A 270 2.43 -11.58 -6.99
CA ALA A 270 3.56 -12.28 -7.61
C ALA A 270 4.33 -11.38 -8.61
N ARG A 271 3.62 -10.52 -9.34
CA ARG A 271 4.22 -9.53 -10.26
C ARG A 271 4.79 -8.32 -9.51
N LEU A 272 4.19 -7.91 -8.39
CA LEU A 272 4.74 -6.89 -7.48
C LEU A 272 6.08 -7.35 -6.86
N VAL A 273 6.18 -8.60 -6.42
CA VAL A 273 7.44 -9.20 -5.94
C VAL A 273 8.48 -9.27 -7.06
N LYS A 274 8.10 -9.71 -8.27
CA LYS A 274 8.99 -9.70 -9.44
C LYS A 274 9.41 -8.28 -9.84
N LEU A 275 8.56 -7.27 -9.64
CA LEU A 275 8.91 -5.86 -9.84
C LEU A 275 9.96 -5.39 -8.82
N ALA A 276 9.85 -5.78 -7.55
CA ALA A 276 10.80 -5.43 -6.50
C ALA A 276 12.24 -5.92 -6.78
N GLU A 277 12.39 -7.02 -7.52
CA GLU A 277 13.69 -7.48 -8.03
C GLU A 277 14.32 -6.44 -8.99
N GLN A 278 13.55 -5.94 -9.95
CA GLN A 278 14.00 -5.12 -11.09
C GLN A 278 14.18 -3.63 -10.77
N LEU A 279 13.53 -3.12 -9.71
CA LEU A 279 13.61 -1.71 -9.30
C LEU A 279 14.89 -1.35 -8.54
N HIS A 280 15.21 -0.06 -8.52
CA HIS A 280 16.40 0.52 -7.91
C HIS A 280 16.04 1.83 -7.16
N ALA A 281 16.97 2.34 -6.36
CA ALA A 281 16.74 3.54 -5.54
C ALA A 281 16.32 4.76 -6.37
N GLY A 282 15.25 5.42 -5.94
CA GLY A 282 14.66 6.59 -6.58
C GLY A 282 13.84 6.32 -7.84
N ASP A 283 13.58 5.07 -8.21
CA ASP A 283 12.45 4.74 -9.09
C ASP A 283 11.12 5.05 -8.38
N VAL A 284 10.05 5.24 -9.15
CA VAL A 284 8.68 5.44 -8.65
C VAL A 284 7.78 4.28 -9.08
N VAL A 285 6.92 3.79 -8.20
CA VAL A 285 5.84 2.84 -8.50
C VAL A 285 4.51 3.50 -8.18
N GLN A 286 3.61 3.50 -9.15
CA GLN A 286 2.23 3.96 -9.04
C GLN A 286 1.31 2.75 -9.00
N ILE A 287 0.43 2.67 -7.99
CA ILE A 287 -0.54 1.59 -7.80
C ILE A 287 -1.94 2.22 -7.73
N GLY A 288 -2.71 2.15 -8.81
CA GLY A 288 -4.02 2.82 -8.95
C GLY A 288 -5.23 1.94 -8.63
N VAL A 289 -4.99 0.65 -8.39
CA VAL A 289 -5.96 -0.35 -7.90
C VAL A 289 -6.34 -0.16 -6.43
N GLN A 290 -7.43 -0.81 -6.04
CA GLN A 290 -7.98 -0.88 -4.69
C GLN A 290 -8.55 -2.29 -4.45
N TYR A 291 -8.69 -2.71 -3.20
CA TYR A 291 -9.38 -3.94 -2.84
C TYR A 291 -10.76 -3.65 -2.26
N ARG A 292 -11.70 -4.61 -2.38
CA ARG A 292 -12.91 -4.64 -1.55
C ARG A 292 -12.80 -5.77 -0.55
N TYR A 293 -13.13 -5.51 0.71
CA TYR A 293 -12.91 -6.46 1.80
C TYR A 293 -14.20 -6.72 2.58
N SER A 294 -14.89 -7.82 2.25
CA SER A 294 -16.27 -8.09 2.71
C SER A 294 -16.54 -7.95 4.24
N PRO A 295 -15.59 -8.24 5.16
CA PRO A 295 -15.79 -7.97 6.60
C PRO A 295 -15.89 -6.49 6.99
N VAL A 296 -15.53 -5.55 6.11
CA VAL A 296 -15.62 -4.10 6.33
C VAL A 296 -17.05 -3.60 6.10
N ASP A 297 -17.73 -4.14 5.09
CA ASP A 297 -19.08 -3.74 4.65
C ASP A 297 -20.15 -3.81 5.78
N ASP A 298 -19.97 -4.69 6.78
CA ASP A 298 -20.90 -4.85 7.92
C ASP A 298 -20.56 -3.99 9.16
N GLU A 299 -19.34 -3.48 9.27
CA GLU A 299 -18.76 -2.96 10.53
C GLU A 299 -18.23 -1.52 10.43
N MET A 300 -18.38 -0.88 9.27
CA MET A 300 -17.92 0.49 9.00
C MET A 300 -18.99 1.30 8.27
N ASP A 301 -19.15 2.58 8.63
CA ASP A 301 -20.17 3.50 8.09
C ASP A 301 -19.74 4.08 6.72
N CYS A 302 -19.43 3.20 5.77
CA CYS A 302 -19.13 3.49 4.37
C CYS A 302 -20.43 3.47 3.53
N ALA A 303 -20.51 4.31 2.49
CA ALA A 303 -21.80 4.72 1.92
C ALA A 303 -22.48 3.65 1.06
N ASP A 304 -21.78 3.14 0.05
CA ASP A 304 -22.30 2.17 -0.93
C ASP A 304 -21.31 1.04 -1.24
N THR A 305 -20.00 1.28 -1.05
CA THR A 305 -18.90 0.33 -1.32
C THR A 305 -17.75 0.62 -0.37
N CYS A 306 -17.24 -0.38 0.36
CA CYS A 306 -16.15 -0.22 1.31
C CYS A 306 -14.81 -0.70 0.72
N TYR A 307 -14.34 0.00 -0.31
CA TYR A 307 -12.99 -0.21 -0.84
C TYR A 307 -11.93 0.21 0.16
N VAL A 308 -10.76 -0.43 0.11
CA VAL A 308 -9.64 -0.19 1.02
C VAL A 308 -8.29 -0.18 0.26
N PRO A 309 -7.27 0.52 0.79
CA PRO A 309 -5.90 0.50 0.29
C PRO A 309 -5.32 -0.92 0.13
N VAL A 310 -4.44 -1.12 -0.85
CA VAL A 310 -3.83 -2.44 -1.11
C VAL A 310 -3.00 -3.00 0.06
N GLU A 311 -2.49 -2.15 0.95
CA GLU A 311 -1.79 -2.57 2.17
C GLU A 311 -2.69 -3.26 3.21
N PHE A 312 -4.02 -3.27 3.03
CA PHE A 312 -4.91 -4.15 3.79
C PHE A 312 -4.51 -5.62 3.60
N TYR A 313 -3.93 -5.98 2.45
CA TYR A 313 -3.37 -7.30 2.21
C TYR A 313 -1.92 -7.40 2.70
N LEU A 314 -1.70 -8.16 3.77
CA LEU A 314 -0.42 -8.26 4.48
C LEU A 314 0.81 -8.54 3.58
N PRO A 315 0.77 -9.48 2.61
CA PRO A 315 1.93 -9.74 1.75
C PRO A 315 2.27 -8.57 0.81
N ALA A 316 1.27 -7.79 0.39
CA ALA A 316 1.48 -6.60 -0.44
C ALA A 316 2.15 -5.49 0.39
N ARG A 317 1.65 -5.23 1.61
CA ARG A 317 2.23 -4.29 2.59
C ARG A 317 3.71 -4.59 2.87
N ASP A 318 4.04 -5.86 3.05
CA ASP A 318 5.40 -6.32 3.31
C ASP A 318 6.31 -6.15 2.07
N THR A 319 5.79 -6.44 0.87
CA THR A 319 6.51 -6.22 -0.39
C THR A 319 6.77 -4.73 -0.66
N ILE A 320 5.81 -3.87 -0.33
CA ILE A 320 5.91 -2.41 -0.46
C ILE A 320 6.94 -1.84 0.52
N THR A 321 6.97 -2.34 1.76
CA THR A 321 7.94 -1.88 2.78
C THR A 321 9.37 -2.32 2.42
N TYR A 322 9.54 -3.51 1.84
CA TYR A 322 10.81 -3.91 1.23
C TYR A 322 11.22 -2.98 0.07
N MET A 323 10.28 -2.56 -0.80
CA MET A 323 10.57 -1.60 -1.87
C MET A 323 11.06 -0.24 -1.32
N THR A 324 10.41 0.31 -0.31
CA THR A 324 10.75 1.64 0.24
C THR A 324 11.98 1.62 1.14
N GLU A 325 12.08 0.67 2.06
CA GLU A 325 13.15 0.64 3.09
C GLU A 325 14.41 -0.09 2.63
N GLU A 326 14.31 -1.20 1.89
CA GLU A 326 15.50 -1.91 1.40
C GLU A 326 15.95 -1.35 0.05
N LYS A 327 15.03 -1.24 -0.92
CA LYS A 327 15.36 -0.84 -2.30
C LYS A 327 15.40 0.67 -2.52
N GLY A 328 14.83 1.49 -1.64
CA GLY A 328 14.79 2.95 -1.77
C GLY A 328 13.87 3.47 -2.88
N VAL A 329 12.84 2.71 -3.24
CA VAL A 329 11.82 3.02 -4.25
C VAL A 329 10.73 3.88 -3.64
N HIS A 330 10.18 4.85 -4.39
CA HIS A 330 8.98 5.57 -3.97
C HIS A 330 7.74 4.82 -4.42
N VAL A 331 6.89 4.41 -3.48
CA VAL A 331 5.60 3.79 -3.79
C VAL A 331 4.48 4.78 -3.49
N VAL A 332 3.59 5.02 -4.46
CA VAL A 332 2.40 5.86 -4.29
C VAL A 332 1.16 5.07 -4.71
N MET A 333 0.19 4.99 -3.81
CA MET A 333 -1.01 4.16 -3.94
C MET A 333 -2.26 5.02 -3.91
N ALA A 334 -3.31 4.60 -4.62
CA ALA A 334 -4.64 5.11 -4.39
C ALA A 334 -5.02 4.91 -2.91
N ALA A 335 -5.58 5.92 -2.25
CA ALA A 335 -6.15 5.75 -0.91
C ALA A 335 -7.41 4.85 -0.91
N ALA A 336 -7.92 4.50 -2.10
CA ALA A 336 -9.20 3.83 -2.38
C ALA A 336 -10.44 4.74 -2.31
N ASN A 337 -11.50 4.28 -2.98
CA ASN A 337 -12.73 5.01 -3.25
C ASN A 337 -13.90 4.53 -2.37
N GLY A 338 -13.62 4.09 -1.13
CA GLY A 338 -14.61 3.46 -0.26
C GLY A 338 -15.31 4.40 0.74
N ASN A 339 -14.90 5.66 0.82
CA ASN A 339 -15.23 6.58 1.91
C ASN A 339 -14.91 5.98 3.30
N VAL A 340 -13.89 5.12 3.37
CA VAL A 340 -13.49 4.44 4.61
C VAL A 340 -12.62 5.38 5.46
N ASN A 341 -12.93 5.44 6.75
CA ASN A 341 -12.08 6.09 7.74
C ASN A 341 -10.98 5.13 8.19
N LEU A 342 -9.74 5.36 7.74
CA LEU A 342 -8.59 4.50 8.05
C LEU A 342 -8.17 4.56 9.54
N ASP A 343 -8.64 5.56 10.29
CA ASP A 343 -8.45 5.66 11.75
C ASP A 343 -9.55 4.94 12.57
N HIS A 344 -10.55 4.32 11.92
CA HIS A 344 -11.73 3.77 12.59
C HIS A 344 -11.38 2.65 13.61
N PRO A 345 -12.03 2.61 14.81
CA PRO A 345 -11.69 1.62 15.84
C PRO A 345 -11.76 0.15 15.42
N TYR A 346 -12.63 -0.21 14.47
CA TYR A 346 -12.69 -1.57 13.89
C TYR A 346 -11.35 -2.02 13.31
N LEU A 347 -10.65 -1.11 12.63
CA LEU A 347 -9.34 -1.33 12.01
C LEU A 347 -8.21 -1.44 13.03
N LYS A 348 -8.47 -1.25 14.33
CA LYS A 348 -7.52 -1.47 15.44
C LYS A 348 -6.15 -0.82 15.24
N LYS A 349 -6.14 0.37 14.61
CA LYS A 349 -4.94 1.15 14.25
C LYS A 349 -4.02 0.49 13.21
N TYR A 350 -4.52 -0.43 12.37
CA TYR A 350 -3.74 -1.07 11.30
C TYR A 350 -3.06 -0.08 10.34
N PHE A 351 -3.72 1.07 10.08
CA PHE A 351 -3.19 2.17 9.26
C PHE A 351 -2.61 3.35 10.07
N ASP A 352 -2.51 3.26 11.41
CA ASP A 352 -1.89 4.32 12.21
C ASP A 352 -0.40 4.40 11.85
N ARG A 353 -0.01 5.43 11.09
CA ARG A 353 1.38 5.62 10.63
C ARG A 353 2.38 5.75 11.79
N ASN A 354 1.90 6.08 13.00
CA ASN A 354 2.73 6.08 14.20
C ASN A 354 2.95 4.67 14.77
N LEU A 355 2.17 3.66 14.37
CA LEU A 355 2.37 2.23 14.68
C LEU A 355 3.22 1.51 13.64
N PHE A 356 2.90 1.68 12.36
CA PHE A 356 3.59 1.06 11.23
C PHE A 356 3.62 2.02 10.04
N ASP A 357 4.78 2.20 9.44
CA ASP A 357 4.98 3.12 8.32
C ASP A 357 5.79 2.45 7.20
N SER A 358 5.06 1.94 6.20
CA SER A 358 5.62 1.34 4.99
C SER A 358 6.45 2.30 4.13
N GLY A 359 6.57 3.58 4.49
CA GLY A 359 7.23 4.62 3.68
C GLY A 359 6.50 4.99 2.39
N ALA A 360 5.40 4.28 2.05
CA ALA A 360 4.57 4.57 0.90
C ALA A 360 3.69 5.80 1.13
N ILE A 361 3.26 6.42 0.02
CA ILE A 361 2.37 7.58 -0.02
C ILE A 361 0.96 7.13 -0.37
N TYR A 362 -0.01 7.48 0.47
CA TYR A 362 -1.44 7.29 0.18
C TYR A 362 -2.00 8.55 -0.48
N ALA A 363 -2.58 8.39 -1.67
CA ALA A 363 -3.14 9.47 -2.49
C ALA A 363 -4.66 9.60 -2.30
N GLY A 364 -5.07 10.55 -1.47
CA GLY A 364 -6.46 10.97 -1.33
C GLY A 364 -6.95 11.84 -2.49
N ALA A 365 -8.27 12.03 -2.59
CA ALA A 365 -8.92 12.76 -3.67
C ALA A 365 -9.70 13.99 -3.19
N VAL A 366 -9.49 15.13 -3.86
CA VAL A 366 -10.31 16.34 -3.73
C VAL A 366 -11.25 16.47 -4.93
N ASP A 367 -12.48 16.93 -4.73
CA ASP A 367 -13.27 17.49 -5.83
C ASP A 367 -12.82 18.95 -6.04
N PRO A 368 -12.23 19.31 -7.19
CA PRO A 368 -11.75 20.65 -7.41
C PRO A 368 -12.89 21.69 -7.57
N LYS A 369 -14.16 21.29 -7.78
CA LYS A 369 -15.31 22.21 -7.84
C LYS A 369 -15.80 22.64 -6.44
N THR A 370 -15.56 21.83 -5.41
CA THR A 370 -15.80 22.19 -4.00
C THR A 370 -14.52 22.67 -3.29
N GLY A 371 -13.34 22.17 -3.69
CA GLY A 371 -12.08 22.37 -2.98
C GLY A 371 -11.97 21.52 -1.70
N LEU A 372 -12.83 20.51 -1.57
CA LEU A 372 -12.99 19.63 -0.41
C LEU A 372 -12.83 18.16 -0.84
N ARG A 373 -12.58 17.27 0.13
CA ARG A 373 -12.50 15.82 -0.09
C ARG A 373 -13.65 15.32 -1.00
N ALA A 374 -13.29 14.58 -2.05
CA ALA A 374 -14.26 13.90 -2.89
C ALA A 374 -15.01 12.84 -2.06
N SER A 375 -16.33 12.75 -2.20
CA SER A 375 -17.18 11.95 -1.28
C SER A 375 -16.86 10.45 -1.22
N PHE A 376 -16.21 9.90 -2.25
CA PHE A 376 -15.71 8.52 -2.28
C PHE A 376 -14.34 8.34 -1.62
N SER A 377 -13.55 9.39 -1.41
CA SER A 377 -12.14 9.24 -1.00
C SER A 377 -12.07 8.69 0.41
N ASP A 378 -11.33 7.62 0.61
CA ASP A 378 -10.88 7.21 1.94
C ASP A 378 -10.09 8.34 2.60
N TYR A 379 -10.09 8.35 3.93
CA TYR A 379 -9.63 9.46 4.76
C TYR A 379 -9.12 8.99 6.13
N GLY A 380 -8.41 9.87 6.83
CA GLY A 380 -7.79 9.58 8.13
C GLY A 380 -6.28 9.81 8.11
N SER A 381 -5.63 9.65 9.27
CA SER A 381 -4.24 10.05 9.52
C SER A 381 -3.18 9.35 8.66
N ARG A 382 -3.54 8.23 8.00
CA ARG A 382 -2.68 7.54 7.03
C ARG A 382 -2.57 8.25 5.69
N VAL A 383 -3.56 9.04 5.29
CA VAL A 383 -3.58 9.67 3.96
C VAL A 383 -2.62 10.86 3.96
N ASP A 384 -1.47 10.68 3.30
CA ASP A 384 -0.34 11.62 3.37
C ASP A 384 -0.57 12.86 2.51
N LEU A 385 -1.10 12.66 1.29
CA LEU A 385 -1.22 13.68 0.25
C LEU A 385 -2.53 13.50 -0.52
N PHE A 386 -3.04 14.58 -1.11
CA PHE A 386 -4.17 14.52 -2.03
C PHE A 386 -3.91 15.24 -3.35
N SER A 387 -4.73 14.93 -4.35
CA SER A 387 -4.81 15.72 -5.59
C SER A 387 -6.20 15.61 -6.22
N TRP A 388 -6.37 16.11 -7.44
CA TRP A 388 -7.65 16.17 -8.16
C TRP A 388 -8.21 14.75 -8.40
N GLY A 389 -9.32 14.44 -7.74
CA GLY A 389 -10.09 13.20 -7.91
C GLY A 389 -11.23 13.30 -8.92
N TRP A 390 -11.34 14.41 -9.66
CA TRP A 390 -12.36 14.65 -10.67
C TRP A 390 -11.87 15.68 -11.70
N ASN A 391 -12.41 15.62 -12.92
CA ASN A 391 -12.13 16.58 -14.00
C ASN A 391 -10.64 16.61 -14.42
N VAL A 392 -9.93 15.50 -14.25
CA VAL A 392 -8.56 15.35 -14.75
C VAL A 392 -8.62 15.15 -16.26
N THR A 393 -7.98 16.06 -17.00
CA THR A 393 -7.78 15.93 -18.44
C THR A 393 -6.50 15.18 -18.75
N THR A 394 -6.61 14.10 -19.52
CA THR A 394 -5.52 13.15 -19.84
C THR A 394 -5.86 12.34 -21.10
N THR A 395 -4.95 11.50 -21.56
CA THR A 395 -5.20 10.46 -22.57
C THR A 395 -6.24 9.44 -22.11
N SER A 396 -6.76 8.63 -23.02
CA SER A 396 -7.69 7.54 -22.72
C SER A 396 -7.65 6.49 -23.84
N TRP A 397 -8.48 5.46 -23.76
CA TRP A 397 -8.56 4.39 -24.76
C TRP A 397 -10.01 3.91 -24.96
N THR A 398 -10.37 3.54 -26.19
CA THR A 398 -11.50 2.66 -26.49
C THR A 398 -11.16 1.74 -27.67
N GLU A 399 -11.93 0.67 -27.86
CA GLU A 399 -11.80 -0.20 -29.06
C GLU A 399 -11.98 0.60 -30.37
N SER A 400 -12.84 1.62 -30.38
CA SER A 400 -13.14 2.47 -31.54
C SER A 400 -12.20 3.68 -31.72
N ASN A 401 -11.46 4.06 -30.67
CA ASN A 401 -10.41 5.08 -30.70
C ASN A 401 -9.17 4.62 -29.88
N PRO A 402 -8.44 3.59 -30.34
CA PRO A 402 -7.39 2.97 -29.54
C PRO A 402 -6.09 3.77 -29.47
N THR A 403 -5.88 4.74 -30.38
CA THR A 403 -4.59 5.43 -30.55
C THR A 403 -4.65 6.94 -30.34
N THR A 404 -5.83 7.55 -30.25
CA THR A 404 -6.01 9.01 -30.21
C THR A 404 -7.16 9.46 -29.27
N ALA A 405 -7.46 8.66 -28.25
CA ALA A 405 -8.50 8.95 -27.27
C ALA A 405 -7.97 9.83 -26.12
N TYR A 406 -8.83 10.73 -25.63
CA TYR A 406 -8.55 11.68 -24.56
C TYR A 406 -9.82 11.85 -23.74
N VAL A 407 -9.71 12.19 -22.47
CA VAL A 407 -10.84 12.35 -21.55
C VAL A 407 -10.66 13.62 -20.71
N HIS A 408 -11.75 14.33 -20.40
CA HIS A 408 -11.74 15.52 -19.53
C HIS A 408 -12.14 15.23 -18.08
N THR A 409 -12.60 14.01 -17.83
CA THR A 409 -13.37 13.62 -16.63
C THR A 409 -12.76 12.43 -15.90
N TYR A 410 -11.46 12.14 -16.05
CA TYR A 410 -10.81 11.10 -15.26
C TYR A 410 -10.91 11.48 -13.76
N SER A 411 -11.15 10.48 -12.93
CA SER A 411 -11.69 10.64 -11.56
C SER A 411 -11.33 9.47 -10.65
N GLY A 412 -11.68 9.58 -9.37
CA GLY A 412 -11.31 8.64 -8.32
C GLY A 412 -10.03 9.04 -7.60
N THR A 413 -9.67 8.35 -6.52
CA THR A 413 -8.27 8.37 -6.02
C THR A 413 -7.31 7.91 -7.10
N SER A 414 -7.77 7.08 -8.03
CA SER A 414 -7.06 6.67 -9.24
C SER A 414 -6.65 7.82 -10.17
N SER A 415 -7.30 9.00 -10.14
CA SER A 415 -6.79 10.18 -10.87
C SER A 415 -5.87 11.06 -10.04
N ALA A 416 -6.01 11.06 -8.71
CA ALA A 416 -5.11 11.80 -7.81
C ALA A 416 -3.74 11.10 -7.63
N ASN A 417 -3.75 9.76 -7.63
CA ASN A 417 -2.59 8.88 -7.51
C ASN A 417 -1.50 9.10 -8.59
N PRO A 418 -1.81 9.06 -9.90
CA PRO A 418 -0.85 9.36 -10.96
C PRO A 418 -0.40 10.82 -10.98
N ILE A 419 -1.22 11.78 -10.51
CA ILE A 419 -0.75 13.16 -10.30
C ILE A 419 0.40 13.18 -9.28
N ILE A 420 0.26 12.46 -8.17
CA ILE A 420 1.30 12.40 -7.13
C ILE A 420 2.51 11.57 -7.59
N ALA A 421 2.35 10.52 -8.40
CA ALA A 421 3.48 9.84 -9.06
C ALA A 421 4.27 10.76 -9.98
N GLY A 422 3.60 11.62 -10.76
CA GLY A 422 4.25 12.65 -11.56
C GLY A 422 5.03 13.67 -10.71
N VAL A 423 4.47 14.09 -9.57
CA VAL A 423 5.15 14.96 -8.58
C VAL A 423 6.43 14.30 -8.05
N LEU A 424 6.36 13.02 -7.66
CA LEU A 424 7.51 12.24 -7.20
C LEU A 424 8.60 12.17 -8.27
N ALA A 425 8.23 11.87 -9.52
CA ALA A 425 9.16 11.80 -10.64
C ALA A 425 9.80 13.16 -10.96
N SER A 426 9.04 14.25 -10.89
CA SER A 426 9.56 15.62 -11.02
C SER A 426 10.59 15.95 -9.93
N LEU A 427 10.30 15.66 -8.66
CA LEU A 427 11.24 15.95 -7.56
C LEU A 427 12.53 15.12 -7.65
N GLN A 428 12.42 13.81 -7.94
CA GLN A 428 13.59 12.95 -8.10
C GLN A 428 14.46 13.37 -9.29
N GLY A 429 13.84 13.83 -10.38
CA GLY A 429 14.56 14.40 -11.51
C GLY A 429 15.33 15.67 -11.12
N VAL A 430 14.72 16.60 -10.39
CA VAL A 430 15.39 17.81 -9.90
C VAL A 430 16.51 17.47 -8.91
N ALA A 431 16.30 16.53 -7.99
CA ALA A 431 17.33 16.10 -7.03
C ALA A 431 18.57 15.56 -7.76
N ARG A 432 18.38 14.62 -8.69
CA ARG A 432 19.45 14.06 -9.54
C ARG A 432 20.15 15.15 -10.36
N ALA A 433 19.39 16.04 -11.01
CA ALA A 433 19.94 17.10 -11.86
C ALA A 433 20.72 18.19 -11.09
N ASN A 434 20.48 18.34 -9.77
CA ASN A 434 21.19 19.29 -8.90
C ASN A 434 22.22 18.59 -7.99
N GLY A 435 22.60 17.34 -8.29
CA GLY A 435 23.65 16.61 -7.56
C GLY A 435 23.27 16.13 -6.16
N LEU A 436 21.98 16.13 -5.81
CA LEU A 436 21.47 15.73 -4.49
C LEU A 436 21.28 14.21 -4.34
N GLY A 437 21.60 13.42 -5.38
CA GLY A 437 21.37 11.97 -5.40
C GLY A 437 19.89 11.62 -5.49
N ASN A 438 19.50 10.53 -4.82
CA ASN A 438 18.11 10.12 -4.64
C ASN A 438 17.59 10.63 -3.29
N ILE A 439 16.41 11.26 -3.25
CA ILE A 439 15.74 11.53 -1.98
C ILE A 439 15.19 10.19 -1.44
N PRO A 440 15.37 9.83 -0.16
CA PRO A 440 14.73 8.65 0.43
C PRO A 440 13.19 8.78 0.48
N PRO A 441 12.41 7.67 0.47
CA PRO A 441 10.93 7.73 0.41
C PRO A 441 10.26 8.53 1.53
N LYS A 442 10.56 8.22 2.81
CA LYS A 442 9.99 8.95 3.96
C LYS A 442 10.35 10.45 3.92
N VAL A 443 11.59 10.79 3.56
CA VAL A 443 12.08 12.18 3.42
C VAL A 443 11.40 12.95 2.27
N LEU A 444 11.17 12.32 1.11
CA LEU A 444 10.45 12.97 -0.01
C LEU A 444 8.99 13.25 0.39
N ARG A 445 8.34 12.31 1.06
CA ARG A 445 6.98 12.46 1.57
C ARG A 445 6.90 13.56 2.64
N GLU A 446 7.85 13.62 3.57
CA GLU A 446 7.95 14.68 4.59
C GLU A 446 8.08 16.06 3.95
N LEU A 447 8.99 16.23 2.97
CA LEU A 447 9.13 17.45 2.19
C LEU A 447 7.81 17.89 1.55
N LEU A 448 7.08 16.96 0.91
CA LEU A 448 5.79 17.25 0.28
C LEU A 448 4.69 17.60 1.30
N VAL A 449 4.70 17.00 2.49
CA VAL A 449 3.75 17.30 3.58
C VAL A 449 4.08 18.63 4.26
N GLU A 450 5.36 19.01 4.36
CA GLU A 450 5.80 20.31 4.85
C GLU A 450 5.38 21.44 3.89
N THR A 451 5.74 21.33 2.60
CA THR A 451 5.53 22.40 1.62
C THR A 451 4.16 22.39 0.95
N GLY A 452 3.37 21.32 1.11
CA GLY A 452 2.03 21.20 0.55
C GLY A 452 0.99 22.12 1.22
N TYR A 453 -0.13 22.34 0.53
CA TYR A 453 -1.21 23.24 0.95
C TYR A 453 -2.52 22.50 1.26
N PRO A 454 -3.38 23.03 2.16
CA PRO A 454 -4.59 22.34 2.61
C PRO A 454 -5.71 22.31 1.58
N GLN A 455 -6.79 21.56 1.89
CA GLN A 455 -8.12 21.80 1.32
C GLN A 455 -8.57 23.26 1.53
N ILE A 456 -9.58 23.75 0.78
CA ILE A 456 -10.01 25.17 0.86
C ILE A 456 -10.48 25.61 2.25
N ASN A 457 -10.93 24.66 3.08
CA ASN A 457 -11.34 24.90 4.48
C ASN A 457 -10.15 24.98 5.47
N GLY A 458 -8.91 24.83 5.01
CA GLY A 458 -7.71 24.81 5.86
C GLY A 458 -7.33 23.43 6.42
N ASN A 459 -8.08 22.37 6.09
CA ASN A 459 -7.80 21.02 6.57
C ASN A 459 -6.53 20.41 5.94
N ARG A 460 -5.60 19.93 6.79
CA ARG A 460 -4.34 19.26 6.42
C ARG A 460 -4.28 17.78 6.85
N THR A 461 -5.34 17.23 7.45
CA THR A 461 -5.28 15.95 8.20
C THR A 461 -6.32 14.91 7.78
N GLU A 462 -7.42 15.31 7.12
CA GLU A 462 -8.44 14.37 6.63
C GLU A 462 -7.95 13.54 5.44
N ILE A 463 -7.27 14.18 4.48
CA ILE A 463 -6.66 13.54 3.30
C ILE A 463 -5.23 14.07 3.06
N GLY A 464 -4.55 14.49 4.13
CA GLY A 464 -3.25 15.14 4.02
C GLY A 464 -3.30 16.51 3.35
N VAL A 465 -2.34 16.79 2.47
CA VAL A 465 -2.18 18.07 1.75
C VAL A 465 -1.96 17.89 0.25
N GLN A 466 -2.27 18.91 -0.55
CA GLN A 466 -1.91 18.92 -1.97
C GLN A 466 -0.45 19.35 -2.14
N PRO A 467 0.37 18.60 -2.92
CA PRO A 467 1.71 19.01 -3.27
C PRO A 467 1.78 20.38 -3.95
N ASP A 468 2.85 21.13 -3.70
CA ASP A 468 3.30 22.24 -4.54
C ASP A 468 4.77 21.99 -4.90
N LEU A 469 5.02 21.68 -6.18
CA LEU A 469 6.36 21.37 -6.67
C LEU A 469 7.32 22.57 -6.59
N ASP A 470 6.84 23.80 -6.79
CA ASP A 470 7.69 25.00 -6.71
C ASP A 470 8.16 25.23 -5.27
N ALA A 471 7.26 25.07 -4.30
CA ALA A 471 7.58 25.14 -2.88
C ALA A 471 8.54 24.00 -2.45
N ALA A 472 8.25 22.75 -2.85
CA ALA A 472 9.07 21.59 -2.54
C ALA A 472 10.49 21.70 -3.14
N ILE A 473 10.61 22.11 -4.40
CA ILE A 473 11.91 22.33 -5.05
C ILE A 473 12.68 23.45 -4.35
N LYS A 474 12.03 24.58 -4.04
CA LYS A 474 12.68 25.70 -3.34
C LYS A 474 13.19 25.29 -1.96
N LYS A 475 12.40 24.57 -1.17
CA LYS A 475 12.82 24.02 0.13
C LYS A 475 13.99 23.06 -0.03
N MET A 476 13.87 22.05 -0.88
CA MET A 476 14.91 21.04 -1.14
C MET A 476 16.25 21.65 -1.59
N LEU A 477 16.22 22.69 -2.44
CA LEU A 477 17.43 23.36 -2.94
C LEU A 477 17.98 24.41 -1.94
N ALA A 478 17.13 25.05 -1.13
CA ALA A 478 17.57 25.95 -0.05
C ALA A 478 18.23 25.18 1.10
N ASP A 479 17.65 24.04 1.49
CA ASP A 479 18.30 23.05 2.35
C ASP A 479 19.60 22.50 1.71
N GLY A 480 19.75 22.66 0.38
CA GLY A 480 20.76 22.03 -0.48
C GLY A 480 22.19 22.55 -0.41
N ALA A 481 22.42 23.76 0.13
CA ALA A 481 23.67 24.48 -0.09
C ALA A 481 24.88 23.99 0.74
N ASP A 482 24.64 23.39 1.91
CA ASP A 482 25.65 22.74 2.76
C ASP A 482 24.97 21.63 3.56
N LYS A 483 24.87 20.42 2.97
CA LYS A 483 23.85 19.44 3.38
C LYS A 483 24.29 18.45 4.45
N PRO A 484 23.38 18.08 5.38
CA PRO A 484 23.52 16.82 6.13
C PRO A 484 23.49 15.60 5.20
N PRO A 485 23.95 14.42 5.69
CA PRO A 485 23.66 13.17 5.02
C PRO A 485 22.14 12.94 4.90
N THR A 486 21.73 12.15 3.91
CA THR A 486 20.36 11.62 3.79
C THR A 486 20.38 10.12 4.05
N GLY A 487 19.24 9.54 4.44
CA GLY A 487 19.18 8.10 4.62
C GLY A 487 17.82 7.58 5.07
N ARG A 488 17.79 6.27 5.34
CA ARG A 488 16.67 5.51 5.90
C ARG A 488 17.21 4.35 6.73
N LEU A 489 16.50 3.99 7.79
CA LEU A 489 16.79 2.84 8.65
C LEU A 489 15.81 1.72 8.28
N ALA A 490 16.31 0.52 8.05
CA ALA A 490 15.49 -0.66 7.78
C ALA A 490 15.62 -1.66 8.94
N LEU A 491 14.50 -2.06 9.52
CA LEU A 491 14.39 -3.04 10.61
C LEU A 491 13.03 -3.77 10.55
N PRO A 492 12.81 -4.88 11.27
CA PRO A 492 11.54 -5.59 11.25
C PRO A 492 10.41 -4.83 11.95
N GLU A 493 9.19 -4.83 11.40
CA GLU A 493 7.97 -4.36 12.10
C GLU A 493 7.80 -5.05 13.47
N GLU A 494 8.05 -6.37 13.49
CA GLU A 494 7.89 -7.20 14.66
C GLU A 494 9.02 -8.24 14.81
N VAL A 495 9.33 -8.57 16.06
CA VAL A 495 10.35 -9.55 16.44
C VAL A 495 9.89 -10.31 17.70
N ALA A 496 10.19 -11.60 17.80
CA ALA A 496 9.81 -12.36 18.98
C ALA A 496 10.65 -11.97 20.22
N SER A 497 10.02 -12.05 21.39
CA SER A 497 10.62 -11.82 22.70
C SER A 497 11.92 -12.62 22.89
N GLY A 498 13.06 -11.94 22.92
CA GLY A 498 14.37 -12.57 23.07
C GLY A 498 14.98 -13.17 21.80
N GLU A 499 14.38 -12.97 20.63
CA GLU A 499 14.94 -13.30 19.31
C GLU A 499 16.03 -12.29 18.90
N THR A 500 16.90 -12.70 17.97
CA THR A 500 17.95 -11.87 17.39
C THR A 500 17.59 -11.49 15.96
N PHE A 501 17.64 -10.20 15.65
CA PHE A 501 17.33 -9.63 14.34
C PHE A 501 18.50 -8.80 13.79
N SER A 502 18.31 -8.25 12.58
CA SER A 502 19.24 -7.32 11.94
C SER A 502 18.56 -5.98 11.69
N ALA A 503 19.34 -4.90 11.74
CA ALA A 503 18.95 -3.58 11.28
C ALA A 503 20.08 -3.00 10.41
N HIS A 504 19.72 -2.23 9.39
CA HIS A 504 20.66 -1.70 8.40
C HIS A 504 20.33 -0.23 8.08
N VAL A 505 21.37 0.58 7.91
CA VAL A 505 21.25 2.00 7.51
C VAL A 505 21.65 2.16 6.06
N TYR A 506 20.71 2.59 5.22
CA TYR A 506 21.01 3.06 3.88
C TYR A 506 21.14 4.58 3.92
N ALA A 507 22.36 5.11 3.88
CA ALA A 507 22.62 6.54 3.94
C ALA A 507 23.72 6.99 2.97
N GLU A 508 23.61 8.23 2.49
CA GLU A 508 24.53 8.86 1.54
C GLU A 508 24.88 10.28 2.02
N SER A 509 26.12 10.72 1.81
CA SER A 509 26.49 12.13 1.93
C SER A 509 26.37 12.79 0.55
N PRO A 510 25.60 13.88 0.38
CA PRO A 510 25.56 14.63 -0.89
C PRO A 510 26.91 15.21 -1.34
N THR A 511 27.93 15.19 -0.47
CA THR A 511 29.32 15.59 -0.80
C THR A 511 30.29 14.41 -0.83
N ASN A 512 29.79 13.16 -0.82
CA ASN A 512 30.56 11.91 -0.77
C ASN A 512 31.59 11.83 0.39
N LYS A 513 31.35 12.56 1.49
CA LYS A 513 32.11 12.40 2.74
C LYS A 513 31.83 11.00 3.35
N PRO A 514 32.82 10.39 4.02
CA PRO A 514 32.59 9.13 4.75
C PRO A 514 31.59 9.34 5.89
N LEU A 515 30.68 8.38 6.06
CA LEU A 515 29.69 8.40 7.13
C LEU A 515 30.17 7.68 8.38
N THR A 516 29.66 8.14 9.52
CA THR A 516 29.85 7.52 10.83
C THR A 516 28.49 7.29 11.49
N TYR A 517 28.37 6.20 12.23
CA TYR A 517 27.12 5.74 12.82
C TYR A 517 27.23 5.70 14.34
N ARG A 518 26.14 6.02 15.05
CA ARG A 518 26.05 5.86 16.51
C ARG A 518 24.62 5.43 16.88
N TRP A 519 24.47 4.14 17.17
CA TRP A 519 23.18 3.54 17.52
C TRP A 519 22.83 3.76 18.99
N THR A 520 21.53 3.96 19.24
CA THR A 520 20.88 3.96 20.54
C THR A 520 19.72 2.96 20.50
N ALA A 521 19.86 1.83 21.18
CA ALA A 521 18.92 0.71 21.17
C ALA A 521 18.51 0.34 22.60
N THR A 522 17.82 1.26 23.28
CA THR A 522 17.45 1.14 24.71
C THR A 522 16.61 -0.12 24.97
N GLY A 523 17.11 -1.01 25.83
CA GLY A 523 16.46 -2.29 26.15
C GLY A 523 16.84 -3.47 25.24
N PHE A 524 17.56 -3.21 24.14
CA PHE A 524 18.10 -4.23 23.25
C PHE A 524 19.56 -4.54 23.59
N VAL A 525 20.07 -5.66 23.09
CA VAL A 525 21.48 -6.07 23.27
C VAL A 525 22.15 -6.24 21.92
N PRO A 526 23.24 -5.52 21.60
CA PRO A 526 23.87 -4.47 22.41
C PRO A 526 23.02 -3.17 22.45
N PRO A 527 23.13 -2.35 23.50
CA PRO A 527 22.35 -1.11 23.61
C PRO A 527 22.90 0.03 22.74
N THR A 528 24.11 -0.12 22.19
CA THR A 528 24.81 0.85 21.34
C THR A 528 25.67 0.14 20.30
N GLY A 529 26.03 0.83 19.22
CA GLY A 529 26.88 0.33 18.15
C GLY A 529 27.35 1.46 17.23
N ASN A 530 28.25 1.16 16.28
CA ASN A 530 28.88 2.17 15.41
C ASN A 530 29.12 1.72 13.96
N THR A 531 28.49 0.63 13.52
CA THR A 531 28.55 0.11 12.15
C THR A 531 27.24 0.38 11.39
N GLU A 532 27.31 0.43 10.06
CA GLU A 532 26.16 0.63 9.17
C GLU A 532 25.07 -0.46 9.33
N SER A 533 25.51 -1.70 9.51
CA SER A 533 24.67 -2.84 9.87
C SER A 533 24.89 -3.19 11.34
N MET A 534 23.82 -3.54 12.04
CA MET A 534 23.86 -4.04 13.41
C MET A 534 22.97 -5.28 13.54
N SER A 535 23.32 -6.16 14.49
CA SER A 535 22.44 -7.23 14.94
C SER A 535 22.11 -7.01 16.41
N PHE A 536 20.83 -7.13 16.74
CA PHE A 536 20.28 -6.84 18.05
C PHE A 536 19.46 -8.03 18.54
N ARG A 537 19.57 -8.35 19.82
CA ARG A 537 18.64 -9.24 20.53
C ARG A 537 17.56 -8.40 21.21
N ALA A 538 16.31 -8.76 20.98
CA ALA A 538 15.16 -8.18 21.65
C ALA A 538 15.19 -8.45 23.17
N PRO A 539 14.58 -7.58 24.00
CA PRO A 539 14.28 -7.92 25.39
C PRO A 539 13.31 -9.10 25.47
N THR A 540 13.34 -9.82 26.59
CA THR A 540 12.32 -10.83 26.90
C THR A 540 11.12 -10.14 27.55
N VAL A 541 9.91 -10.31 27.01
CA VAL A 541 8.68 -9.62 27.45
C VAL A 541 7.51 -10.60 27.56
N THR A 542 6.60 -10.36 28.51
CA THR A 542 5.42 -11.22 28.77
C THR A 542 4.12 -10.71 28.13
N THR A 543 4.15 -9.50 27.58
CA THR A 543 3.08 -8.86 26.81
C THR A 543 3.71 -8.14 25.62
N ASP A 544 3.00 -8.03 24.50
CA ASP A 544 3.50 -7.29 23.33
C ASP A 544 3.94 -5.88 23.75
N THR A 545 5.21 -5.57 23.50
CA THR A 545 5.91 -4.41 24.03
C THR A 545 6.55 -3.65 22.89
N ARG A 546 6.40 -2.32 22.86
CA ARG A 546 6.95 -1.51 21.77
C ARG A 546 8.30 -0.90 22.16
N GLY A 547 9.26 -1.04 21.27
CA GLY A 547 10.57 -0.39 21.34
C GLY A 547 10.78 0.59 20.19
N THR A 548 11.91 1.29 20.24
CA THR A 548 12.41 2.16 19.17
C THR A 548 13.91 1.96 19.08
N LEU A 549 14.44 1.77 17.87
CA LEU A 549 15.87 1.85 17.59
C LEU A 549 16.12 3.17 16.89
N SER A 550 17.18 3.87 17.28
CA SER A 550 17.65 5.03 16.52
C SER A 550 19.15 5.01 16.30
N VAL A 551 19.58 5.76 15.30
CA VAL A 551 20.98 5.88 14.90
C VAL A 551 21.26 7.29 14.42
N ASP A 552 22.22 7.94 15.07
CA ASP A 552 22.82 9.17 14.56
C ASP A 552 23.73 8.79 13.38
N VAL A 553 23.50 9.39 12.21
CA VAL A 553 24.34 9.27 11.02
C VAL A 553 25.00 10.62 10.75
N SER A 554 26.34 10.65 10.74
CA SER A 554 27.11 11.89 10.61
C SER A 554 28.18 11.82 9.53
N ASP A 555 28.29 12.89 8.73
CA ASP A 555 29.34 13.11 7.74
C ASP A 555 30.58 13.83 8.33
N GLY A 556 30.64 13.97 9.66
CA GLY A 556 31.66 14.71 10.40
C GLY A 556 31.44 16.24 10.47
N THR A 557 30.43 16.78 9.78
CA THR A 557 30.01 18.20 9.82
C THR A 557 28.60 18.34 10.40
N HIS A 558 27.73 17.44 9.97
CA HIS A 558 26.30 17.38 10.24
C HIS A 558 25.91 16.02 10.80
N THR A 559 24.72 15.93 11.38
CA THR A 559 24.15 14.67 11.88
C THR A 559 22.65 14.64 11.61
N ILE A 560 22.15 13.53 11.08
CA ILE A 560 20.71 13.19 11.12
C ILE A 560 20.48 12.11 12.18
N ASN A 561 19.30 12.07 12.78
CA ASN A 561 18.86 10.92 13.56
C ASN A 561 17.81 10.16 12.74
N LEU A 562 18.07 8.89 12.47
CA LEU A 562 17.10 7.96 11.89
C LEU A 562 16.53 7.12 13.04
N ALA A 563 15.21 7.08 13.20
CA ALA A 563 14.56 6.37 14.30
C ALA A 563 13.32 5.62 13.80
N GLU A 564 13.27 4.32 14.05
CA GLU A 564 12.18 3.45 13.60
C GLU A 564 11.64 2.61 14.78
N PRO A 565 10.32 2.40 14.86
CA PRO A 565 9.72 1.63 15.93
C PRO A 565 9.73 0.12 15.64
N ILE A 566 9.75 -0.70 16.68
CA ILE A 566 9.67 -2.16 16.57
C ILE A 566 8.73 -2.75 17.61
N THR A 567 7.94 -3.75 17.22
CA THR A 567 7.03 -4.47 18.12
C THR A 567 7.69 -5.76 18.60
N ILE A 568 8.06 -5.81 19.88
CA ILE A 568 8.55 -7.04 20.50
C ILE A 568 7.32 -7.87 20.89
N LYS A 569 7.07 -8.93 20.13
CA LYS A 569 5.97 -9.88 20.36
C LYS A 569 6.28 -10.74 21.57
N ALA A 570 5.36 -10.83 22.52
CA ALA A 570 5.51 -11.79 23.61
C ALA A 570 5.54 -13.23 23.05
N PRO A 571 6.19 -14.21 23.72
CA PRO A 571 5.97 -15.61 23.42
C PRO A 571 4.47 -15.86 23.63
N ALA A 572 3.78 -16.48 22.67
CA ALA A 572 2.31 -16.59 22.63
C ALA A 572 1.71 -17.03 23.99
N GLY A 573 1.32 -16.05 24.80
CA GLY A 573 1.08 -16.21 26.22
C GLY A 573 -0.41 -16.27 26.51
N GLY A 574 -0.84 -17.25 27.32
CA GLY A 574 -2.24 -17.36 27.71
C GLY A 574 -3.19 -17.94 26.68
N GLY A 575 -2.72 -18.32 25.49
CA GLY A 575 -3.55 -18.74 24.34
C GLY A 575 -4.52 -19.91 24.59
N GLU A 576 -4.31 -20.69 25.65
CA GLU A 576 -5.25 -21.72 26.10
C GLU A 576 -5.81 -21.45 27.51
N CYS A 577 -5.25 -20.52 28.29
CA CYS A 577 -5.46 -20.42 29.75
C CYS A 577 -5.61 -18.98 30.30
N ARG A 578 -5.80 -17.96 29.46
CA ARG A 578 -5.94 -16.54 29.85
C ARG A 578 -4.69 -16.02 30.57
N ASP A 579 -4.80 -15.40 31.74
CA ASP A 579 -3.74 -14.62 32.42
C ASP A 579 -2.54 -15.43 32.96
N ILE A 580 -2.38 -16.70 32.56
CA ILE A 580 -1.35 -17.62 33.06
C ILE A 580 -0.17 -17.67 32.08
N PRO A 581 1.06 -17.36 32.51
CA PRO A 581 2.25 -17.42 31.66
C PRO A 581 2.46 -18.80 31.03
N ALA A 582 2.92 -18.84 29.77
CA ALA A 582 3.34 -20.10 29.15
C ALA A 582 4.53 -20.72 29.90
N TRP A 583 4.66 -22.06 29.85
CA TRP A 583 5.86 -22.74 30.33
C TRP A 583 7.08 -22.41 29.44
N ASP A 584 8.18 -22.02 30.08
CA ASP A 584 9.44 -21.62 29.45
C ASP A 584 10.56 -22.60 29.85
N ALA A 585 11.16 -23.26 28.85
CA ALA A 585 12.26 -24.19 29.04
C ALA A 585 13.52 -23.55 29.65
N GLY A 586 13.74 -22.25 29.43
CA GLY A 586 14.86 -21.48 29.96
C GLY A 586 14.66 -20.96 31.39
N LYS A 587 13.43 -21.00 31.92
CA LYS A 587 13.10 -20.47 33.24
C LYS A 587 13.40 -21.46 34.37
N VAL A 588 13.99 -20.95 35.44
CA VAL A 588 14.16 -21.68 36.71
C VAL A 588 12.88 -21.53 37.54
N TYR A 589 12.18 -22.64 37.73
CA TYR A 589 10.93 -22.73 38.48
C TYR A 589 11.20 -23.12 39.93
N ALA A 590 11.52 -22.12 40.76
CA ALA A 590 11.86 -22.30 42.18
C ALA A 590 10.71 -22.00 43.15
N VAL A 591 9.64 -21.32 42.72
CA VAL A 591 8.54 -20.88 43.59
C VAL A 591 7.45 -21.94 43.67
N TYR A 592 7.12 -22.38 44.89
CA TYR A 592 6.07 -23.38 45.10
C TYR A 592 4.70 -22.91 44.60
N ALA A 593 4.01 -23.79 43.86
CA ALA A 593 2.70 -23.56 43.26
C ALA A 593 2.60 -22.41 42.24
N GLU A 594 3.73 -21.93 41.71
CA GLU A 594 3.80 -21.06 40.53
C GLU A 594 3.02 -21.70 39.36
N GLU A 595 2.13 -20.94 38.72
CA GLU A 595 1.24 -21.43 37.65
C GLU A 595 1.86 -21.22 36.26
N VAL A 596 1.75 -22.24 35.40
CA VAL A 596 2.12 -22.15 33.97
C VAL A 596 1.07 -22.82 33.08
N ALA A 597 0.91 -22.30 31.86
CA ALA A 597 0.06 -22.86 30.83
C ALA A 597 0.90 -23.71 29.84
N TYR A 598 0.41 -24.91 29.50
CA TYR A 598 1.01 -25.79 28.50
C TYR A 598 -0.03 -26.79 27.97
N LYS A 599 -0.20 -26.91 26.64
CA LYS A 599 -1.08 -27.92 25.98
C LYS A 599 -2.46 -28.08 26.63
N GLY A 600 -3.23 -26.99 26.65
CA GLY A 600 -4.63 -26.95 27.11
C GLY A 600 -4.80 -26.97 28.62
N LYS A 601 -3.69 -26.98 29.38
CA LYS A 601 -3.68 -27.25 30.82
C LYS A 601 -2.87 -26.23 31.61
N LYS A 602 -3.38 -25.95 32.81
CA LYS A 602 -2.70 -25.24 33.88
C LYS A 602 -1.95 -26.21 34.77
N TYR A 603 -0.64 -26.04 34.86
CA TYR A 603 0.24 -26.77 35.77
C TYR A 603 0.65 -25.88 36.95
N LYS A 604 1.00 -26.52 38.06
CA LYS A 604 1.56 -25.85 39.24
C LYS A 604 2.92 -26.45 39.56
N GLN A 605 3.91 -25.59 39.80
CA GLN A 605 5.22 -25.99 40.31
C GLN A 605 5.03 -26.75 41.64
N ASN A 606 5.78 -27.85 41.79
CA ASN A 606 5.77 -28.66 42.99
C ASN A 606 7.18 -28.84 43.58
N PHE A 607 8.20 -28.99 42.73
CA PHE A 607 9.61 -28.97 43.13
C PHE A 607 10.45 -28.10 42.19
N TYR A 608 11.61 -27.65 42.70
CA TYR A 608 12.61 -26.90 41.94
C TYR A 608 12.92 -27.61 40.61
N ASN A 609 12.79 -26.89 39.49
CA ASN A 609 13.13 -27.43 38.18
C ASN A 609 13.60 -26.36 37.19
N LEU A 610 14.26 -26.81 36.13
CA LEU A 610 14.67 -26.07 34.95
C LEU A 610 14.52 -27.04 33.76
N ASN A 611 13.95 -26.58 32.65
CA ASN A 611 13.69 -27.40 31.45
C ASN A 611 13.03 -28.77 31.73
N LYS A 612 12.01 -28.79 32.62
CA LYS A 612 11.14 -29.96 32.84
C LYS A 612 9.75 -29.70 32.28
N GLN A 613 9.42 -30.35 31.16
CA GLN A 613 8.17 -30.17 30.43
C GLN A 613 6.95 -30.63 31.26
N PRO A 614 5.93 -29.81 31.54
CA PRO A 614 4.94 -30.10 32.59
C PRO A 614 4.06 -31.33 32.34
N ASP A 615 3.71 -31.64 31.10
CA ASP A 615 2.94 -32.83 30.72
C ASP A 615 3.71 -34.15 30.94
N LEU A 616 5.03 -34.13 30.77
CA LEU A 616 5.91 -35.30 30.99
C LEU A 616 6.44 -35.38 32.44
N HIS A 617 6.45 -34.26 33.16
CA HIS A 617 6.99 -34.12 34.52
C HIS A 617 5.93 -33.74 35.56
N SER A 618 4.69 -34.17 35.38
CA SER A 618 3.61 -34.05 36.37
C SER A 618 3.11 -35.39 36.90
N ALA A 619 2.66 -35.37 38.17
CA ALA A 619 1.93 -36.46 38.80
C ALA A 619 1.15 -35.92 40.02
N GLU A 620 0.38 -36.78 40.68
CA GLU A 620 -0.29 -36.45 41.94
C GLU A 620 0.72 -36.22 43.08
N PHE A 621 1.81 -37.01 43.09
CA PHE A 621 2.89 -36.95 44.07
C PHE A 621 4.27 -37.13 43.40
N GLY A 622 5.33 -36.63 44.03
CA GLY A 622 6.72 -37.00 43.69
C GLY A 622 7.29 -36.48 42.37
N LYS A 623 6.60 -35.57 41.67
CA LYS A 623 7.03 -34.95 40.40
C LYS A 623 7.22 -33.45 40.50
N GLU A 624 8.02 -32.91 39.58
CA GLU A 624 8.41 -31.49 39.51
C GLU A 624 7.20 -30.55 39.35
N TRP A 625 6.15 -31.02 38.67
CA TRP A 625 4.87 -30.36 38.51
C TRP A 625 3.73 -31.19 39.14
N LYS A 626 2.64 -30.52 39.52
CA LYS A 626 1.35 -31.18 39.82
C LYS A 626 0.62 -31.51 38.52
N LEU A 627 -0.27 -32.50 38.53
CA LEU A 627 -1.13 -32.84 37.39
C LEU A 627 -1.82 -31.59 36.81
N GLY A 628 -1.74 -31.45 35.48
CA GLY A 628 -2.32 -30.33 34.75
C GLY A 628 -3.84 -30.40 34.70
N VAL A 629 -4.49 -29.38 35.21
CA VAL A 629 -5.96 -29.20 35.11
C VAL A 629 -6.29 -28.47 33.82
N ASP A 630 -7.40 -28.84 33.17
CA ASP A 630 -7.83 -28.18 31.93
C ASP A 630 -8.19 -26.71 32.17
N CYS A 631 -7.96 -25.87 31.16
CA CYS A 631 -8.14 -24.43 31.26
C CYS A 631 -9.63 -23.99 31.18
N PRO A 632 -10.02 -22.88 31.84
CA PRO A 632 -11.40 -22.38 31.89
C PRO A 632 -11.73 -21.28 30.87
#